data_AF-A0A0C2VY51-F1
#
_entry.id   AF-A0A0C2VY51-F1
#
_cell.length_a   1.000
_cell.length_b   1.000
_cell.length_c   1.000
_cell.angle_alpha   90.00
_cell.angle_beta   90.00
_cell.angle_gamma   90.00
#
_symmetry.space_group_name_H-M   'P 1'
#
loop_
_entity.id
_entity.type
_entity.pdbx_description
1 polymer ?
#
loop_
_entity_poly.entity_id
_entity_poly.type
_entity_poly.pdbx_seq_one_letter_code
_entity_poly.pdbx_strand_id
1 'polypeptide(L)'
;MNFKKKLERMKPHIKQTPQKPVFQTEKLPFLDVWTDHDTSVYEFEDQFCLIREVHFELDHLHGQFELSSLLKAVEAWNKSDFNHSLSAKGYKAEDLFFFDTETTGLSGTGTTIFLLGYARFDGEKIILKQHILTDPSNEVALYLSFLENVNYEMLVTFNGKSFDWPQVKSRHTLIRNHVPKLPETGHFDLYHAAKRLWKSSMASLKLKSIEEEKLGFERKEDIPGYLAPAIYFDFVERKDPEGMLKVLEHNEKDILSLITLYAHISGQLLGNDENQNSSEKLEAGKWYKKEGEQKISSDYLKASFEMDQNPSAAFYLAMDYKKQEHFERAISLFEVTLEYGTPREQRESAIELAKIHEHQLKKLDQAYLYTMKAIKALDSEELKQERKTDKLEKIKYRMNRISRKMRK
;
A
#
# COMPACT_ATOMS: atom_id res chain seq x y z
N MET A 1 -41.50 24.86 -37.08
CA MET A 1 -42.07 23.62 -36.48
C MET A 1 -41.88 23.67 -34.98
N ASN A 2 -42.95 23.51 -34.20
CA ASN A 2 -42.98 23.79 -32.76
C ASN A 2 -42.48 22.58 -31.95
N PHE A 3 -41.25 22.68 -31.40
CA PHE A 3 -40.59 21.64 -30.58
C PHE A 3 -41.44 21.13 -29.42
N LYS A 4 -42.32 21.97 -28.87
CA LYS A 4 -43.24 21.62 -27.77
C LYS A 4 -44.24 20.51 -28.15
N LYS A 5 -44.73 20.51 -29.41
CA LYS A 5 -45.65 19.48 -29.91
C LYS A 5 -44.95 18.14 -30.19
N LYS A 6 -43.63 18.15 -30.44
CA LYS A 6 -42.83 16.93 -30.64
C LYS A 6 -42.52 16.26 -29.30
N LEU A 7 -42.25 17.04 -28.26
CA LEU A 7 -42.08 16.56 -26.89
C LEU A 7 -43.37 15.97 -26.29
N GLU A 8 -44.53 16.60 -26.52
CA GLU A 8 -45.82 16.11 -26.05
C GLU A 8 -46.19 14.73 -26.63
N ARG A 9 -45.79 14.44 -27.88
CA ARG A 9 -46.03 13.12 -28.52
C ARG A 9 -45.15 11.99 -27.97
N MET A 10 -44.06 12.30 -27.27
CA MET A 10 -43.15 11.30 -26.69
C MET A 10 -43.47 10.98 -25.22
N LYS A 11 -44.35 11.76 -24.57
CA LYS A 11 -44.75 11.55 -23.17
C LYS A 11 -45.42 10.20 -22.85
N PRO A 12 -46.11 9.48 -23.77
CA PRO A 12 -46.67 8.17 -23.44
C PRO A 12 -45.63 7.03 -23.38
N HIS A 13 -44.41 7.25 -23.89
CA HIS A 13 -43.35 6.22 -23.94
C HIS A 13 -42.29 6.40 -22.84
N ILE A 14 -42.44 7.42 -21.97
CA ILE A 14 -41.53 7.72 -20.83
C ILE A 14 -42.27 7.47 -19.50
N LYS A 15 -43.10 6.43 -19.48
CA LYS A 15 -43.64 5.83 -18.25
C LYS A 15 -43.66 4.32 -18.40
N GLN A 16 -42.49 3.75 -18.66
CA GLN A 16 -42.21 2.39 -18.20
C GLN A 16 -41.26 2.56 -17.02
N THR A 17 -41.81 2.47 -15.82
CA THR A 17 -41.04 1.96 -14.68
C THR A 17 -40.36 0.69 -15.20
N PRO A 18 -39.03 0.52 -15.08
CA PRO A 18 -38.42 -0.75 -15.46
C PRO A 18 -39.10 -1.81 -14.59
N GLN A 19 -39.97 -2.62 -15.22
CA GLN A 19 -40.41 -3.86 -14.62
C GLN A 19 -39.13 -4.65 -14.44
N LYS A 20 -38.77 -4.94 -13.18
CA LYS A 20 -37.75 -5.95 -12.89
C LYS A 20 -38.15 -7.19 -13.70
N PRO A 21 -37.30 -7.68 -14.63
CA PRO A 21 -37.54 -8.98 -15.21
C PRO A 21 -37.69 -9.96 -14.05
N VAL A 22 -38.80 -10.71 -14.06
CA VAL A 22 -39.08 -11.72 -13.04
C VAL A 22 -38.25 -12.92 -13.41
N PHE A 23 -37.27 -13.24 -12.58
CA PHE A 23 -36.48 -14.46 -12.68
C PHE A 23 -37.39 -15.69 -12.70
N GLN A 24 -37.10 -16.63 -13.59
CA GLN A 24 -37.48 -18.02 -13.35
C GLN A 24 -36.42 -18.60 -12.42
N THR A 25 -36.76 -18.76 -11.13
CA THR A 25 -35.97 -19.35 -10.02
C THR A 25 -35.36 -20.72 -10.32
N GLU A 26 -35.66 -21.33 -11.47
CA GLU A 26 -35.21 -22.65 -11.89
C GLU A 26 -33.74 -22.72 -12.37
N LYS A 27 -33.01 -21.60 -12.52
CA LYS A 27 -31.68 -21.59 -13.17
C LYS A 27 -30.45 -21.68 -12.26
N LEU A 28 -30.54 -21.38 -10.96
CA LEU A 28 -29.39 -21.44 -10.05
C LEU A 28 -29.59 -22.50 -8.97
N PRO A 29 -28.88 -23.64 -9.02
CA PRO A 29 -28.95 -24.62 -7.95
C PRO A 29 -28.33 -24.04 -6.66
N PHE A 30 -28.73 -24.59 -5.51
CA PHE A 30 -28.26 -24.18 -4.18
C PHE A 30 -28.54 -22.72 -3.80
N LEU A 31 -29.61 -22.11 -4.35
CA LEU A 31 -30.00 -20.73 -4.01
C LEU A 31 -30.23 -20.51 -2.50
N ASP A 32 -30.79 -21.51 -1.81
CA ASP A 32 -31.00 -21.45 -0.36
C ASP A 32 -29.65 -21.30 0.38
N VAL A 33 -28.62 -22.06 -0.04
CA VAL A 33 -27.28 -21.99 0.57
C VAL A 33 -26.64 -20.63 0.35
N TRP A 34 -26.78 -20.06 -0.85
CA TRP A 34 -26.31 -18.69 -1.13
C TRP A 34 -27.02 -17.65 -0.27
N THR A 35 -28.35 -17.77 -0.16
CA THR A 35 -29.18 -16.85 0.62
C THR A 35 -28.82 -16.91 2.12
N ASP A 36 -28.57 -18.11 2.64
CA ASP A 36 -28.11 -18.32 4.03
C ASP A 36 -26.72 -17.71 4.30
N HIS A 37 -25.96 -17.36 3.26
CA HIS A 37 -24.65 -16.70 3.34
C HIS A 37 -24.68 -15.28 2.75
N ASP A 38 -25.78 -14.55 2.98
CA ASP A 38 -25.96 -13.13 2.64
C ASP A 38 -25.75 -12.81 1.14
N THR A 39 -26.02 -13.79 0.28
CA THR A 39 -25.79 -13.68 -1.17
C THR A 39 -27.11 -13.59 -1.92
N SER A 40 -27.19 -12.60 -2.81
CA SER A 40 -28.36 -12.32 -3.65
C SER A 40 -28.02 -12.39 -5.14
N VAL A 41 -29.02 -12.58 -5.98
CA VAL A 41 -28.85 -12.61 -7.44
C VAL A 41 -29.01 -11.20 -8.00
N TYR A 42 -28.08 -10.79 -8.87
CA TYR A 42 -28.19 -9.60 -9.70
C TYR A 42 -28.33 -10.01 -11.16
N GLU A 43 -29.37 -9.50 -11.82
CA GLU A 43 -29.74 -9.85 -13.18
C GLU A 43 -29.64 -8.65 -14.12
N PHE A 44 -29.14 -8.90 -15.32
CA PHE A 44 -29.14 -7.95 -16.41
C PHE A 44 -29.33 -8.69 -17.74
N GLU A 45 -30.44 -8.42 -18.41
CA GLU A 45 -30.85 -9.10 -19.65
C GLU A 45 -30.92 -10.62 -19.47
N ASP A 46 -30.08 -11.39 -20.17
CA ASP A 46 -29.96 -12.85 -20.06
C ASP A 46 -28.78 -13.31 -19.19
N GLN A 47 -28.05 -12.37 -18.60
CA GLN A 47 -26.91 -12.61 -17.71
C GLN A 47 -27.28 -12.39 -16.25
N PHE A 48 -26.55 -13.05 -15.35
CA PHE A 48 -26.67 -12.81 -13.92
C PHE A 48 -25.34 -13.04 -13.20
N CYS A 49 -25.17 -12.39 -12.06
CA CYS A 49 -24.06 -12.62 -11.14
C CYS A 49 -24.62 -12.73 -9.71
N LEU A 50 -23.77 -13.13 -8.76
CA LEU A 50 -24.14 -13.12 -7.35
C LEU A 50 -23.48 -11.95 -6.64
N ILE A 51 -24.17 -11.37 -5.67
CA ILE A 51 -23.67 -10.31 -4.82
C ILE A 51 -23.84 -10.77 -3.38
N ARG A 52 -22.72 -11.01 -2.70
CA ARG A 52 -22.68 -11.15 -1.25
C ARG A 52 -22.49 -9.78 -0.62
N GLU A 53 -23.27 -9.47 0.40
CA GLU A 53 -23.17 -8.21 1.14
C GLU A 53 -23.19 -8.48 2.64
N VAL A 54 -22.12 -8.11 3.33
CA VAL A 54 -22.02 -8.25 4.79
C VAL A 54 -21.64 -6.93 5.44
N HIS A 55 -22.08 -6.75 6.68
CA HIS A 55 -21.92 -5.50 7.43
C HIS A 55 -21.13 -5.74 8.70
N PHE A 56 -20.19 -4.85 8.97
CA PHE A 56 -19.37 -4.89 10.18
C PHE A 56 -19.53 -3.59 10.96
N GLU A 57 -19.83 -3.74 12.25
CA GLU A 57 -19.81 -2.63 13.21
C GLU A 57 -18.40 -2.04 13.34
N LEU A 58 -18.31 -0.77 13.73
CA LEU A 58 -17.02 -0.08 13.81
C LEU A 58 -16.10 -0.63 14.90
N ASP A 59 -16.65 -1.28 15.93
CA ASP A 59 -15.90 -1.95 16.99
C ASP A 59 -15.47 -3.38 16.63
N HIS A 60 -15.82 -3.86 15.42
CA HIS A 60 -15.32 -5.14 14.91
C HIS A 60 -13.80 -5.14 14.89
N LEU A 61 -13.20 -6.17 15.50
CA LEU A 61 -11.76 -6.37 15.58
C LEU A 61 -11.27 -7.23 14.43
N HIS A 62 -10.30 -6.70 13.68
CA HIS A 62 -9.55 -7.45 12.68
C HIS A 62 -8.06 -7.40 13.04
N GLY A 63 -7.57 -8.49 13.62
CA GLY A 63 -6.30 -8.50 14.35
C GLY A 63 -6.43 -7.72 15.67
N GLN A 64 -5.47 -6.85 15.94
CA GLN A 64 -5.47 -5.97 17.12
C GLN A 64 -6.14 -4.60 16.88
N PHE A 65 -6.72 -4.38 15.70
CA PHE A 65 -7.31 -3.10 15.31
C PHE A 65 -8.82 -3.21 15.12
N GLU A 66 -9.55 -2.24 15.67
CA GLU A 66 -10.95 -2.02 15.32
C GLU A 66 -11.07 -1.39 13.92
N LEU A 67 -12.16 -1.67 13.20
CA LEU A 67 -12.45 -0.98 11.93
C LEU A 67 -12.62 0.54 12.12
N SER A 68 -13.01 0.99 13.32
CA SER A 68 -13.04 2.42 13.72
C SER A 68 -11.70 3.14 13.56
N SER A 69 -10.59 2.41 13.53
CA SER A 69 -9.24 2.95 13.30
C SER A 69 -9.10 3.67 11.96
N LEU A 70 -9.91 3.29 10.95
CA LEU A 70 -10.00 4.01 9.68
C LEU A 70 -10.42 5.47 9.88
N LEU A 71 -11.47 5.71 10.67
CA LEU A 71 -11.99 7.05 10.93
C LEU A 71 -10.95 7.92 11.63
N LYS A 72 -10.27 7.33 12.63
CA LYS A 72 -9.18 7.98 13.38
C LYS A 72 -8.02 8.36 12.45
N ALA A 73 -7.65 7.48 11.52
CA ALA A 73 -6.58 7.72 10.55
C ALA A 73 -6.95 8.85 9.57
N VAL A 74 -8.16 8.83 9.00
CA VAL A 74 -8.64 9.87 8.07
C VAL A 74 -8.75 11.22 8.77
N GLU A 75 -9.28 11.26 9.99
CA GLU A 75 -9.36 12.49 10.79
C GLU A 75 -7.96 13.06 11.07
N ALA A 76 -7.00 12.22 11.47
CA ALA A 76 -5.64 12.65 11.75
C ALA A 76 -4.91 13.16 10.49
N TRP A 77 -5.11 12.52 9.32
CA TRP A 77 -4.60 13.05 8.05
C TRP A 77 -5.20 14.42 7.71
N ASN A 78 -6.51 14.59 7.90
CA ASN A 78 -7.17 15.88 7.66
C ASN A 78 -6.67 17.00 8.57
N LYS A 79 -6.22 16.66 9.79
CA LYS A 79 -5.62 17.60 10.75
C LYS A 79 -4.14 17.89 10.49
N SER A 80 -3.44 17.06 9.71
CA SER A 80 -2.00 17.22 9.44
C SER A 80 -1.70 18.48 8.62
N ASP A 81 -0.56 19.12 8.89
CA ASP A 81 -0.08 20.34 8.22
C ASP A 81 0.96 20.08 7.11
N PHE A 82 1.34 18.82 6.91
CA PHE A 82 2.29 18.37 5.89
C PHE A 82 1.63 17.53 4.79
N ASN A 83 2.34 17.30 3.70
CA ASN A 83 1.88 16.46 2.60
C ASN A 83 2.50 15.06 2.67
N HIS A 84 1.74 14.06 2.22
CA HIS A 84 2.24 12.70 2.10
C HIS A 84 1.49 11.94 1.01
N SER A 85 2.16 11.02 0.31
CA SER A 85 1.55 10.28 -0.81
C SER A 85 0.44 9.30 -0.40
N LEU A 86 0.31 8.99 0.90
CA LEU A 86 -0.79 8.22 1.49
C LEU A 86 -1.79 9.07 2.28
N SER A 87 -1.65 10.40 2.23
CA SER A 87 -2.50 11.28 3.02
C SER A 87 -3.93 11.28 2.51
N ALA A 88 -4.89 10.94 3.36
CA ALA A 88 -6.32 11.14 3.11
C ALA A 88 -6.78 12.59 3.36
N LYS A 89 -5.85 13.56 3.41
CA LYS A 89 -6.20 14.97 3.58
C LYS A 89 -7.07 15.46 2.43
N GLY A 90 -8.24 16.00 2.77
CA GLY A 90 -9.26 16.43 1.80
C GLY A 90 -10.30 15.35 1.48
N TYR A 91 -10.12 14.11 1.97
CA TYR A 91 -11.06 13.01 1.79
C TYR A 91 -11.80 12.70 3.10
N LYS A 92 -13.00 12.14 2.96
CA LYS A 92 -13.73 11.51 4.05
C LYS A 92 -13.49 10.00 4.03
N ALA A 93 -13.88 9.32 5.10
CA ALA A 93 -13.70 7.87 5.18
C ALA A 93 -14.58 7.12 4.16
N GLU A 94 -15.73 7.68 3.81
CA GLU A 94 -16.64 7.17 2.79
C GLU A 94 -16.07 7.26 1.37
N ASP A 95 -15.04 8.08 1.15
CA ASP A 95 -14.37 8.25 -0.15
C ASP A 95 -13.28 7.20 -0.38
N LEU A 96 -12.87 6.48 0.68
CA LEU A 96 -11.88 5.41 0.62
C LEU A 96 -12.56 4.07 0.29
N PHE A 97 -12.10 3.46 -0.79
CA PHE A 97 -12.65 2.23 -1.33
C PHE A 97 -11.62 1.10 -1.29
N PHE A 98 -11.77 0.18 -0.34
CA PHE A 98 -10.85 -0.94 -0.12
C PHE A 98 -11.19 -2.07 -1.06
N PHE A 99 -10.28 -2.44 -1.94
CA PHE A 99 -10.61 -3.29 -3.09
C PHE A 99 -9.58 -4.40 -3.29
N ASP A 100 -10.09 -5.58 -3.59
CA ASP A 100 -9.33 -6.79 -3.90
C ASP A 100 -10.07 -7.68 -4.91
N THR A 101 -9.34 -8.51 -5.66
CA THR A 101 -9.93 -9.36 -6.70
C THR A 101 -9.42 -10.78 -6.68
N GLU A 102 -10.27 -11.73 -7.05
CA GLU A 102 -9.85 -13.10 -7.36
C GLU A 102 -9.98 -13.38 -8.86
N THR A 103 -8.95 -14.02 -9.40
CA THR A 103 -8.74 -14.13 -10.84
C THR A 103 -8.31 -15.55 -11.20
N THR A 104 -8.63 -16.01 -12.42
CA THR A 104 -8.25 -17.36 -12.87
C THR A 104 -6.76 -17.54 -13.16
N GLY A 105 -5.95 -16.50 -13.03
CA GLY A 105 -4.50 -16.53 -13.25
C GLY A 105 -3.85 -15.16 -13.09
N LEU A 106 -2.52 -15.12 -13.08
CA LEU A 106 -1.77 -13.90 -12.68
C LEU A 106 -1.72 -12.79 -13.74
N SER A 107 -1.84 -13.12 -15.04
CA SER A 107 -1.85 -12.14 -16.15
C SER A 107 -2.17 -12.79 -17.49
N GLY A 108 -2.82 -12.05 -18.41
CA GLY A 108 -2.99 -12.45 -19.82
C GLY A 108 -4.39 -12.16 -20.36
N THR A 109 -4.57 -12.32 -21.68
CA THR A 109 -5.87 -12.11 -22.36
C THR A 109 -6.93 -13.15 -21.99
N GLY A 110 -6.52 -14.30 -21.44
CA GLY A 110 -7.39 -15.38 -20.97
C GLY A 110 -7.69 -15.37 -19.47
N THR A 111 -7.15 -14.40 -18.71
CA THR A 111 -7.48 -14.24 -17.29
C THR A 111 -8.87 -13.63 -17.18
N THR A 112 -9.72 -14.23 -16.35
CA THR A 112 -11.04 -13.74 -16.00
C THR A 112 -11.05 -13.40 -14.51
N ILE A 113 -11.64 -12.25 -14.19
CA ILE A 113 -11.91 -11.85 -12.81
C ILE A 113 -13.22 -12.52 -12.44
N PHE A 114 -13.20 -13.40 -11.45
CA PHE A 114 -14.40 -14.09 -11.00
C PHE A 114 -14.94 -13.56 -9.67
N LEU A 115 -14.15 -12.74 -8.96
CA LEU A 115 -14.58 -12.03 -7.77
C LEU A 115 -14.08 -10.59 -7.80
N LEU A 116 -15.01 -9.65 -7.66
CA LEU A 116 -14.72 -8.24 -7.39
C LEU A 116 -15.20 -7.94 -5.97
N GLY A 117 -14.28 -7.87 -5.02
CA GLY A 117 -14.57 -7.61 -3.62
C GLY A 117 -14.19 -6.19 -3.22
N TYR A 118 -15.01 -5.56 -2.39
CA TYR A 118 -14.65 -4.29 -1.77
C TYR A 118 -15.32 -4.04 -0.43
N ALA A 119 -14.75 -3.12 0.34
CA ALA A 119 -15.39 -2.54 1.50
C ALA A 119 -15.33 -1.01 1.50
N ARG A 120 -16.34 -0.38 2.10
CA ARG A 120 -16.39 1.07 2.33
C ARG A 120 -17.14 1.39 3.62
N PHE A 121 -16.84 2.53 4.20
CA PHE A 121 -17.67 3.13 5.25
C PHE A 121 -18.91 3.79 4.63
N ASP A 122 -20.08 3.56 5.20
CA ASP A 122 -21.35 4.15 4.71
C ASP A 122 -21.85 5.34 5.54
N GLY A 123 -21.12 5.71 6.59
CA GLY A 123 -21.49 6.72 7.58
C GLY A 123 -21.82 6.15 8.96
N GLU A 124 -22.11 4.85 9.05
CA GLU A 124 -22.45 4.15 10.30
C GLU A 124 -21.59 2.89 10.49
N LYS A 125 -21.41 2.08 9.43
CA LYS A 125 -20.75 0.78 9.47
C LYS A 125 -19.85 0.56 8.25
N ILE A 126 -19.05 -0.51 8.30
CA ILE A 126 -18.33 -0.99 7.11
C ILE A 126 -19.21 -1.95 6.34
N ILE A 127 -19.52 -1.62 5.09
CA ILE A 127 -20.20 -2.50 4.15
C ILE A 127 -19.16 -3.15 3.26
N LEU A 128 -19.13 -4.48 3.26
CA LEU A 128 -18.32 -5.29 2.35
C LEU A 128 -19.23 -5.97 1.33
N LYS A 129 -18.90 -5.82 0.04
CA LYS A 129 -19.62 -6.43 -1.07
C LYS A 129 -18.68 -7.22 -1.95
N GLN A 130 -19.18 -8.35 -2.43
CA GLN A 130 -18.44 -9.31 -3.24
C GLN A 130 -19.31 -9.70 -4.43
N HIS A 131 -18.88 -9.29 -5.61
CA HIS A 131 -19.55 -9.59 -6.87
C HIS A 131 -18.90 -10.81 -7.51
N ILE A 132 -19.69 -11.87 -7.71
CA ILE A 132 -19.22 -13.20 -8.06
C ILE A 132 -19.70 -13.55 -9.46
N LEU A 133 -18.76 -13.92 -10.32
CA LEU A 133 -19.06 -14.41 -11.66
C LEU A 133 -19.57 -15.85 -11.56
N THR A 134 -20.75 -16.14 -12.10
CA THR A 134 -21.35 -17.50 -12.04
C THR A 134 -21.06 -18.35 -13.27
N ASP A 135 -20.73 -17.67 -14.37
CA ASP A 135 -20.34 -18.23 -15.65
C ASP A 135 -19.49 -17.19 -16.41
N PRO A 136 -18.45 -17.60 -17.17
CA PRO A 136 -17.63 -16.66 -17.95
C PRO A 136 -18.42 -15.76 -18.92
N SER A 137 -19.62 -16.18 -19.36
CA SER A 137 -20.50 -15.36 -20.21
C SER A 137 -21.20 -14.21 -19.49
N ASN A 138 -21.20 -14.20 -18.15
CA ASN A 138 -21.93 -13.24 -17.31
C ASN A 138 -21.11 -11.98 -16.93
N GLU A 139 -20.00 -11.70 -17.62
CA GLU A 139 -19.11 -10.59 -17.28
C GLU A 139 -19.80 -9.21 -17.35
N VAL A 140 -20.81 -9.02 -18.20
CA VAL A 140 -21.53 -7.74 -18.27
C VAL A 140 -22.33 -7.52 -17.00
N ALA A 141 -23.08 -8.52 -16.54
CA ALA A 141 -23.83 -8.44 -15.28
C ALA A 141 -22.88 -8.20 -14.08
N LEU A 142 -21.73 -8.89 -14.05
CA LEU A 142 -20.71 -8.69 -13.02
C LEU A 142 -20.25 -7.24 -12.96
N TYR A 143 -19.82 -6.67 -14.10
CA TYR A 143 -19.32 -5.30 -14.13
C TYR A 143 -20.40 -4.25 -13.89
N LEU A 144 -21.63 -4.47 -14.38
CA LEU A 144 -22.73 -3.56 -14.09
C LEU A 144 -23.02 -3.52 -12.59
N SER A 145 -23.15 -4.69 -11.97
CA SER A 145 -23.39 -4.76 -10.52
C SER A 145 -22.26 -4.12 -9.72
N PHE A 146 -21.00 -4.30 -10.15
CA PHE A 146 -19.84 -3.69 -9.49
C PHE A 146 -19.85 -2.17 -9.65
N LEU A 147 -20.19 -1.65 -10.85
CA LEU A 147 -20.16 -0.23 -11.20
C LEU A 147 -21.38 0.56 -10.69
N GLU A 148 -22.42 -0.13 -10.24
CA GLU A 148 -23.61 0.50 -9.67
C GLU A 148 -23.37 0.97 -8.22
N ASN A 149 -23.72 2.23 -7.96
CA ASN A 149 -23.88 2.79 -6.61
C ASN A 149 -22.62 2.91 -5.74
N VAL A 150 -21.45 3.18 -6.34
CA VAL A 150 -20.19 3.34 -5.58
C VAL A 150 -19.39 4.57 -6.02
N ASN A 151 -18.86 5.30 -5.03
CA ASN A 151 -17.81 6.31 -5.25
C ASN A 151 -16.44 5.62 -5.21
N TYR A 152 -15.63 5.79 -6.25
CA TYR A 152 -14.30 5.15 -6.37
C TYR A 152 -13.17 6.17 -6.23
N GLU A 153 -13.44 7.33 -5.64
CA GLU A 153 -12.54 8.47 -5.64
C GLU A 153 -11.12 8.09 -5.20
N MET A 154 -10.99 7.28 -4.15
CA MET A 154 -9.71 6.78 -3.65
C MET A 154 -9.71 5.26 -3.43
N LEU A 155 -9.12 4.51 -4.38
CA LEU A 155 -8.87 3.08 -4.20
C LEU A 155 -7.77 2.85 -3.17
N VAL A 156 -8.00 1.91 -2.28
CA VAL A 156 -7.01 1.36 -1.36
C VAL A 156 -6.86 -0.12 -1.65
N THR A 157 -5.68 -0.55 -2.07
CA THR A 157 -5.43 -1.95 -2.46
C THR A 157 -4.08 -2.43 -1.93
N PHE A 158 -3.84 -3.74 -1.97
CA PHE A 158 -2.51 -4.30 -1.71
C PHE A 158 -1.89 -4.81 -3.01
N ASN A 159 -0.90 -4.09 -3.55
CA ASN A 159 -0.25 -4.42 -4.83
C ASN A 159 -1.16 -4.29 -6.08
N GLY A 160 -2.44 -3.95 -5.90
CA GLY A 160 -3.41 -3.82 -7.00
C GLY A 160 -3.14 -2.75 -8.05
N LYS A 161 -2.21 -1.82 -7.82
CA LYS A 161 -1.79 -0.88 -8.89
C LYS A 161 -1.06 -1.62 -10.02
N SER A 162 -0.37 -2.71 -9.69
CA SER A 162 0.40 -3.51 -10.63
C SER A 162 -0.36 -4.76 -11.10
N PHE A 163 -1.38 -5.20 -10.37
CA PHE A 163 -2.08 -6.47 -10.62
C PHE A 163 -3.59 -6.27 -10.85
N ASP A 164 -4.37 -6.00 -9.80
CA ASP A 164 -5.83 -6.02 -9.84
C ASP A 164 -6.43 -4.98 -10.80
N TRP A 165 -6.09 -3.70 -10.62
CA TRP A 165 -6.71 -2.60 -11.37
C TRP A 165 -6.38 -2.62 -12.87
N PRO A 166 -5.15 -2.96 -13.31
CA PRO A 166 -4.87 -3.24 -14.71
C PRO A 166 -5.74 -4.35 -15.32
N GLN A 167 -6.03 -5.42 -14.57
CA GLN A 167 -6.92 -6.48 -15.05
C GLN A 167 -8.36 -5.98 -15.16
N VAL A 168 -8.85 -5.24 -14.16
CA VAL A 168 -10.20 -4.64 -14.17
C VAL A 168 -10.39 -3.77 -15.41
N LYS A 169 -9.40 -2.91 -15.73
CA LYS A 169 -9.42 -2.06 -16.95
C LYS A 169 -9.41 -2.87 -18.24
N SER A 170 -8.62 -3.94 -18.27
CA SER A 170 -8.46 -4.78 -19.46
C SER A 170 -9.75 -5.51 -19.80
N ARG A 171 -10.39 -6.16 -18.81
CA ARG A 171 -11.71 -6.81 -18.95
C ARG A 171 -12.82 -5.81 -19.28
N HIS A 172 -12.87 -4.68 -18.55
CA HIS A 172 -13.81 -3.60 -18.86
C HIS A 172 -13.73 -3.14 -20.31
N THR A 173 -12.52 -3.02 -20.87
CA THR A 173 -12.33 -2.59 -22.26
C THR A 173 -13.02 -3.52 -23.26
N LEU A 174 -13.09 -4.82 -22.97
CA LEU A 174 -13.74 -5.81 -23.84
C LEU A 174 -15.26 -5.65 -23.87
N ILE A 175 -15.85 -5.21 -22.76
CA ILE A 175 -17.31 -5.05 -22.58
C ILE A 175 -17.78 -3.60 -22.54
N ARG A 176 -16.90 -2.63 -22.80
CA ARG A 176 -17.13 -1.17 -22.60
C ARG A 176 -18.36 -0.58 -23.29
N ASN A 177 -18.92 -1.26 -24.29
CA ASN A 177 -20.13 -0.82 -24.99
C ASN A 177 -21.42 -1.19 -24.23
N HIS A 178 -21.30 -2.05 -23.22
CA HIS A 178 -22.41 -2.59 -22.42
C HIS A 178 -22.41 -2.08 -20.98
N VAL A 179 -21.34 -1.41 -20.54
CA VAL A 179 -21.15 -0.98 -19.15
C VAL A 179 -20.78 0.50 -19.06
N PRO A 180 -21.06 1.19 -17.94
CA PRO A 180 -20.59 2.55 -17.70
C PRO A 180 -19.06 2.65 -17.79
N LYS A 181 -18.54 3.86 -18.02
CA LYS A 181 -17.09 4.08 -18.01
C LYS A 181 -16.53 3.81 -16.61
N LEU A 182 -15.34 3.20 -16.56
CA LEU A 182 -14.57 3.16 -15.32
C LEU A 182 -14.23 4.59 -14.88
N PRO A 183 -14.42 4.90 -13.59
CA PRO A 183 -14.11 6.22 -13.05
C PRO A 183 -12.60 6.47 -13.05
N GLU A 184 -12.23 7.74 -13.06
CA GLU A 184 -10.88 8.15 -12.69
C GLU A 184 -10.76 8.09 -11.17
N THR A 185 -9.66 7.53 -10.68
CA THR A 185 -9.51 7.19 -9.28
C THR A 185 -8.09 7.49 -8.82
N GLY A 186 -7.95 8.07 -7.63
CA GLY A 186 -6.69 8.03 -6.91
C GLY A 186 -6.42 6.62 -6.37
N HIS A 187 -5.18 6.35 -5.97
CA HIS A 187 -4.78 4.99 -5.61
C HIS A 187 -3.71 4.96 -4.52
N PHE A 188 -4.11 4.51 -3.34
CA PHE A 188 -3.23 4.09 -2.25
C PHE A 188 -2.90 2.61 -2.37
N ASP A 189 -1.69 2.31 -2.83
CA ASP A 189 -1.18 0.94 -2.86
C ASP A 189 -0.36 0.65 -1.58
N LEU A 190 -0.94 -0.15 -0.69
CA LEU A 190 -0.39 -0.44 0.64
C LEU A 190 0.85 -1.34 0.56
N TYR A 191 1.04 -2.12 -0.50
CA TYR A 191 2.25 -2.94 -0.66
C TYR A 191 3.49 -2.05 -0.76
N HIS A 192 3.41 -0.95 -1.51
CA HIS A 192 4.53 -0.01 -1.64
C HIS A 192 4.83 0.72 -0.33
N ALA A 193 3.80 0.98 0.48
CA ALA A 193 3.95 1.60 1.78
C ALA A 193 4.58 0.64 2.80
N ALA A 194 4.05 -0.58 2.90
CA ALA A 194 4.62 -1.66 3.71
C ALA A 194 6.08 -1.94 3.33
N LYS A 195 6.39 -1.95 2.02
CA LYS A 195 7.76 -2.11 1.53
C LYS A 195 8.69 -0.95 1.92
N ARG A 196 8.20 0.28 2.04
CA ARG A 196 9.01 1.40 2.51
C ARG A 196 9.29 1.29 3.99
N LEU A 197 8.29 0.92 4.80
CA LEU A 197 8.42 0.87 6.26
C LEU A 197 9.12 -0.38 6.79
N TRP A 198 8.90 -1.54 6.17
CA TRP A 198 9.22 -2.83 6.81
C TRP A 198 10.12 -3.77 5.99
N LYS A 199 10.55 -3.39 4.78
CA LYS A 199 11.42 -4.25 3.95
C LYS A 199 12.72 -4.65 4.64
N SER A 200 13.28 -3.78 5.49
CA SER A 200 14.51 -4.06 6.24
C SER A 200 14.30 -4.99 7.43
N SER A 201 13.08 -5.06 7.97
CA SER A 201 12.77 -5.79 9.21
C SER A 201 11.99 -7.09 9.00
N MET A 202 11.33 -7.27 7.85
CA MET A 202 10.49 -8.44 7.56
C MET A 202 11.11 -9.36 6.50
N ALA A 203 10.97 -10.67 6.71
CA ALA A 203 11.43 -11.69 5.75
C ALA A 203 10.54 -11.76 4.49
N SER A 204 9.25 -11.47 4.64
CA SER A 204 8.23 -11.53 3.59
C SER A 204 7.31 -10.32 3.69
N LEU A 205 6.96 -9.73 2.54
CA LEU A 205 6.00 -8.63 2.44
C LEU A 205 4.70 -9.09 1.74
N LYS A 206 4.34 -10.37 1.89
CA LYS A 206 3.00 -10.85 1.53
C LYS A 206 1.99 -10.35 2.56
N LEU A 207 0.75 -10.13 2.15
CA LEU A 207 -0.31 -9.62 3.04
C LEU A 207 -0.42 -10.46 4.31
N LYS A 208 -0.49 -11.79 4.19
CA LYS A 208 -0.50 -12.71 5.33
C LYS A 208 0.65 -12.53 6.33
N SER A 209 1.88 -12.28 5.85
CA SER A 209 3.02 -12.04 6.75
C SER A 209 2.89 -10.70 7.48
N ILE A 210 2.34 -9.69 6.81
CA ILE A 210 2.08 -8.37 7.42
C ILE A 210 0.94 -8.44 8.42
N GLU A 211 -0.11 -9.21 8.13
CA GLU A 211 -1.21 -9.46 9.06
C GLU A 211 -0.71 -10.04 10.38
N GLU A 212 0.08 -11.11 10.31
CA GLU A 212 0.63 -11.78 11.48
C GLU A 212 1.58 -10.85 12.26
N GLU A 213 2.57 -10.25 11.59
CA GLU A 213 3.65 -9.50 12.27
C GLU A 213 3.28 -8.06 12.67
N LYS A 214 2.33 -7.41 11.95
CA LYS A 214 2.00 -5.99 12.14
C LYS A 214 0.57 -5.75 12.58
N LEU A 215 -0.37 -6.60 12.14
CA LEU A 215 -1.77 -6.48 12.52
C LEU A 215 -2.16 -7.40 13.68
N GLY A 216 -1.32 -8.36 14.05
CA GLY A 216 -1.66 -9.38 15.04
C GLY A 216 -2.83 -10.25 14.59
N PHE A 217 -3.04 -10.38 13.28
CA PHE A 217 -4.12 -11.18 12.69
C PHE A 217 -3.58 -12.51 12.20
N GLU A 218 -3.88 -13.59 12.93
CA GLU A 218 -3.56 -14.95 12.52
C GLU A 218 -4.78 -15.59 11.85
N ARG A 219 -4.62 -15.97 10.58
CA ARG A 219 -5.70 -16.62 9.82
C ARG A 219 -5.92 -18.05 10.32
N LYS A 220 -7.14 -18.33 10.80
CA LYS A 220 -7.60 -19.70 11.07
C LYS A 220 -8.29 -20.27 9.82
N GLU A 221 -7.93 -21.51 9.46
CA GLU A 221 -8.61 -22.32 8.44
C GLU A 221 -8.76 -21.65 7.06
N ASP A 222 -7.81 -20.80 6.68
CA ASP A 222 -7.83 -20.09 5.41
C ASP A 222 -7.32 -20.95 4.24
N ILE A 223 -7.93 -20.77 3.07
CA ILE A 223 -7.49 -21.48 1.87
C ILE A 223 -6.20 -20.85 1.33
N PRO A 224 -5.26 -21.65 0.80
CA PRO A 224 -4.16 -21.09 0.03
C PRO A 224 -4.68 -20.37 -1.22
N GLY A 225 -4.40 -19.06 -1.36
CA GLY A 225 -4.93 -18.25 -2.48
C GLY A 225 -4.62 -18.79 -3.88
N TYR A 226 -3.54 -19.57 -4.06
CA TYR A 226 -3.25 -20.23 -5.34
C TYR A 226 -4.29 -21.30 -5.74
N LEU A 227 -5.15 -21.74 -4.82
CA LEU A 227 -6.25 -22.68 -5.08
C LEU A 227 -7.54 -21.98 -5.54
N ALA A 228 -7.68 -20.67 -5.34
CA ALA A 228 -8.89 -19.94 -5.70
C ALA A 228 -9.33 -20.14 -7.18
N PRO A 229 -8.41 -20.15 -8.18
CA PRO A 229 -8.78 -20.46 -9.56
C PRO A 229 -9.38 -21.86 -9.73
N ALA A 230 -8.79 -22.87 -9.10
CA ALA A 230 -9.24 -24.25 -9.22
C ALA A 230 -10.62 -24.45 -8.58
N ILE A 231 -10.84 -23.80 -7.43
CA ILE A 231 -12.14 -23.78 -6.75
C ILE A 231 -13.20 -23.11 -7.63
N TYR A 232 -12.87 -22.00 -8.27
CA TYR A 232 -13.79 -21.32 -9.19
C TYR A 232 -14.19 -22.23 -10.37
N PHE A 233 -13.24 -22.94 -10.97
CA PHE A 233 -13.56 -23.86 -12.07
C PHE A 233 -14.46 -25.03 -11.63
N ASP A 234 -14.21 -25.61 -10.45
CA ASP A 234 -15.09 -26.65 -9.86
C ASP A 234 -16.51 -26.09 -9.62
N PHE A 235 -16.63 -24.86 -9.13
CA PHE A 235 -17.91 -24.18 -8.99
C PHE A 235 -18.61 -23.94 -10.32
N VAL A 236 -17.91 -23.50 -11.37
CA VAL A 236 -18.53 -23.30 -12.70
C VAL A 236 -19.07 -24.62 -13.26
N GLU A 237 -18.40 -25.74 -13.02
CA GLU A 237 -18.80 -27.07 -13.49
C GLU A 237 -19.96 -27.67 -12.66
N ARG A 238 -19.81 -27.72 -11.33
CA ARG A 238 -20.75 -28.40 -10.43
C ARG A 238 -21.86 -27.51 -9.90
N LYS A 239 -21.68 -26.18 -9.97
CA LYS A 239 -22.52 -25.14 -9.36
C LYS A 239 -22.63 -25.24 -7.84
N ASP A 240 -21.75 -26.01 -7.21
CA ASP A 240 -21.70 -26.23 -5.76
C ASP A 240 -21.02 -25.04 -5.05
N PRO A 241 -21.69 -24.36 -4.11
CA PRO A 241 -21.16 -23.16 -3.45
C PRO A 241 -20.03 -23.43 -2.46
N GLU A 242 -19.85 -24.66 -1.96
CA GLU A 242 -19.01 -24.94 -0.77
C GLU A 242 -17.59 -24.38 -0.90
N GLY A 243 -16.94 -24.62 -2.04
CA GLY A 243 -15.59 -24.10 -2.29
C GLY A 243 -15.57 -22.58 -2.43
N MET A 244 -16.53 -22.01 -3.15
CA MET A 244 -16.60 -20.56 -3.38
C MET A 244 -16.83 -19.78 -2.10
N LEU A 245 -17.62 -20.31 -1.15
CA LEU A 245 -17.81 -19.68 0.16
C LEU A 245 -16.46 -19.49 0.89
N LYS A 246 -15.54 -20.46 0.79
CA LYS A 246 -14.18 -20.33 1.35
C LYS A 246 -13.34 -19.26 0.64
N VAL A 247 -13.52 -19.09 -0.68
CA VAL A 247 -12.88 -18.00 -1.43
C VAL A 247 -13.44 -16.64 -1.02
N LEU A 248 -14.74 -16.55 -0.75
CA LEU A 248 -15.35 -15.32 -0.25
C LEU A 248 -14.84 -14.96 1.14
N GLU A 249 -14.71 -15.93 2.05
CA GLU A 249 -14.11 -15.70 3.37
C GLU A 249 -12.64 -15.27 3.28
N HIS A 250 -11.87 -15.82 2.34
CA HIS A 250 -10.49 -15.42 2.09
C HIS A 250 -10.42 -13.94 1.66
N ASN A 251 -11.14 -13.59 0.59
CA ASN A 251 -11.17 -12.23 0.05
C ASN A 251 -11.77 -11.23 1.05
N GLU A 252 -12.73 -11.64 1.88
CA GLU A 252 -13.27 -10.84 2.98
C GLU A 252 -12.15 -10.46 3.98
N LYS A 253 -11.38 -11.45 4.46
CA LYS A 253 -10.25 -11.22 5.36
C LYS A 253 -9.21 -10.31 4.73
N ASP A 254 -8.89 -10.50 3.46
CA ASP A 254 -7.94 -9.67 2.71
C ASP A 254 -8.42 -8.20 2.69
N ILE A 255 -9.69 -7.94 2.37
CA ILE A 255 -10.26 -6.59 2.32
C ILE A 255 -10.30 -5.94 3.70
N LEU A 256 -10.69 -6.66 4.76
CA LEU A 256 -10.67 -6.15 6.13
C LEU A 256 -9.23 -5.83 6.60
N SER A 257 -8.25 -6.63 6.17
CA SER A 257 -6.82 -6.33 6.38
C SER A 257 -6.40 -5.04 5.70
N LEU A 258 -6.94 -4.69 4.52
CA LEU A 258 -6.60 -3.41 3.88
C LEU A 258 -7.02 -2.21 4.72
N ILE A 259 -8.20 -2.28 5.38
CA ILE A 259 -8.72 -1.21 6.24
C ILE A 259 -7.78 -0.97 7.42
N THR A 260 -7.51 -2.04 8.17
CA THR A 260 -6.67 -1.97 9.39
C THR A 260 -5.21 -1.69 9.05
N LEU A 261 -4.70 -2.21 7.91
CA LEU A 261 -3.35 -1.91 7.43
C LEU A 261 -3.19 -0.45 7.03
N TYR A 262 -4.17 0.13 6.33
CA TYR A 262 -4.15 1.56 6.00
C TYR A 262 -4.13 2.40 7.27
N ALA A 263 -4.97 2.07 8.26
CA ALA A 263 -5.01 2.78 9.54
C ALA A 263 -3.68 2.65 10.31
N HIS A 264 -3.10 1.45 10.38
CA HIS A 264 -1.83 1.22 11.05
C HIS A 264 -0.66 1.96 10.39
N ILE A 265 -0.53 1.86 9.06
CA ILE A 265 0.49 2.61 8.30
C ILE A 265 0.29 4.12 8.47
N SER A 266 -0.97 4.59 8.51
CA SER A 266 -1.27 5.99 8.77
C SER A 266 -0.80 6.41 10.17
N GLY A 267 -1.05 5.61 11.19
CA GLY A 267 -0.55 5.85 12.55
C GLY A 267 0.97 5.93 12.63
N GLN A 268 1.65 5.03 11.92
CA GLN A 268 3.11 4.99 11.78
C GLN A 268 3.70 6.25 11.12
N LEU A 269 2.98 6.87 10.19
CA LEU A 269 3.39 8.07 9.46
C LEU A 269 2.98 9.36 10.16
N LEU A 270 1.85 9.36 10.85
CA LEU A 270 1.34 10.51 11.62
C LEU A 270 1.99 10.64 13.00
N GLY A 271 2.70 9.61 13.46
CA GLY A 271 3.41 9.59 14.74
C GLY A 271 2.49 9.24 15.91
N ASN A 272 1.33 8.68 15.60
CA ASN A 272 0.30 8.30 16.58
C ASN A 272 0.46 6.85 17.08
N ASP A 273 1.39 6.09 16.50
CA ASP A 273 1.69 4.73 16.96
C ASP A 273 2.78 4.77 18.05
N GLU A 274 2.36 4.56 19.29
CA GLU A 274 3.25 4.53 20.47
C GLU A 274 4.19 3.33 20.46
N ASN A 275 3.84 2.25 19.75
CA ASN A 275 4.63 1.01 19.70
C ASN A 275 5.66 1.00 18.56
N GLN A 276 5.78 2.12 17.84
CA GLN A 276 6.70 2.24 16.72
C GLN A 276 8.17 2.10 17.16
N ASN A 277 8.91 1.18 16.54
CA ASN A 277 10.33 0.98 16.85
C ASN A 277 11.26 1.95 16.10
N SER A 278 12.55 1.94 16.45
CA SER A 278 13.55 2.84 15.88
C SER A 278 13.72 2.66 14.36
N SER A 279 13.62 1.42 13.85
CA SER A 279 13.72 1.12 12.42
C SER A 279 12.52 1.67 11.65
N GLU A 280 11.32 1.56 12.19
CA GLU A 280 10.11 2.13 11.58
C GLU A 280 10.18 3.67 11.54
N LYS A 281 10.61 4.30 12.64
CA LYS A 281 10.85 5.75 12.68
C LYS A 281 11.89 6.18 11.66
N LEU A 282 12.97 5.41 11.51
CA LEU A 282 14.00 5.65 10.50
C LEU A 282 13.43 5.60 9.07
N GLU A 283 12.66 4.55 8.75
CA GLU A 283 12.08 4.40 7.41
C GLU A 283 11.01 5.44 7.10
N ALA A 284 10.17 5.81 8.08
CA ALA A 284 9.25 6.95 7.97
C ALA A 284 10.02 8.26 7.71
N GLY A 285 11.08 8.53 8.48
CA GLY A 285 11.93 9.71 8.31
C GLY A 285 12.62 9.78 6.94
N LYS A 286 13.09 8.64 6.41
CA LYS A 286 13.62 8.52 5.04
C LYS A 286 12.54 8.78 3.98
N TRP A 287 11.33 8.31 4.22
CA TRP A 287 10.21 8.54 3.31
C TRP A 287 9.84 10.03 3.26
N TYR A 288 9.61 10.69 4.39
CA TYR A 288 9.34 12.12 4.42
C TYR A 288 10.45 12.96 3.76
N LYS A 289 11.72 12.56 3.93
CA LYS A 289 12.85 13.20 3.23
C LYS A 289 12.70 13.15 1.71
N LYS A 290 12.23 12.03 1.18
CA LYS A 290 12.01 11.83 -0.26
C LYS A 290 10.81 12.64 -0.77
N GLU A 291 9.77 12.80 0.03
CA GLU A 291 8.59 13.62 -0.30
C GLU A 291 8.87 15.13 -0.14
N GLY A 292 10.03 15.51 0.40
CA GLY A 292 10.44 16.92 0.57
C GLY A 292 10.03 17.53 1.92
N GLU A 293 9.40 16.76 2.80
CA GLU A 293 8.98 17.17 4.14
C GLU A 293 10.15 17.11 5.13
N GLN A 294 11.10 18.03 4.98
CA GLN A 294 12.37 18.04 5.70
C GLN A 294 12.20 18.13 7.23
N LYS A 295 11.23 18.91 7.71
CA LYS A 295 10.97 19.09 9.16
C LYS A 295 10.50 17.78 9.78
N ILE A 296 9.44 17.20 9.22
CA ILE A 296 8.86 15.92 9.67
C ILE A 296 9.90 14.79 9.58
N SER A 297 10.66 14.75 8.48
CA SER A 297 11.79 13.82 8.34
C SER A 297 12.79 13.94 9.50
N SER A 298 13.18 15.17 9.85
CA SER A 298 14.14 15.42 10.94
C SER A 298 13.59 14.96 12.29
N ASP A 299 12.29 15.19 12.55
CA ASP A 299 11.64 14.79 13.79
C ASP A 299 11.62 13.25 13.93
N TYR A 300 11.25 12.53 12.87
CA TYR A 300 11.28 11.06 12.85
C TYR A 300 12.69 10.48 13.01
N LEU A 301 13.67 11.02 12.28
CA LEU A 301 15.06 10.56 12.37
C LEU A 301 15.63 10.83 13.77
N LYS A 302 15.30 11.98 14.37
CA LYS A 302 15.70 12.31 15.74
C LYS A 302 15.07 11.33 16.74
N ALA A 303 13.76 11.08 16.65
CA ALA A 303 13.09 10.13 17.53
C ALA A 303 13.62 8.70 17.37
N SER A 304 13.98 8.28 16.15
CA SER A 304 14.67 7.00 15.90
C SER A 304 16.02 6.94 16.62
N PHE A 305 16.84 7.99 16.50
CA PHE A 305 18.14 8.07 17.16
C PHE A 305 18.04 8.12 18.69
N GLU A 306 17.07 8.86 19.24
CA GLU A 306 16.88 8.98 20.69
C GLU A 306 16.43 7.67 21.36
N MET A 307 15.79 6.77 20.60
CA MET A 307 15.28 5.51 21.11
C MET A 307 16.40 4.49 21.43
N ASP A 308 17.36 4.32 20.52
CA ASP A 308 18.39 3.28 20.65
C ASP A 308 19.74 3.65 20.00
N GLN A 309 19.97 4.94 19.70
CA GLN A 309 21.14 5.43 18.97
C GLN A 309 21.31 4.80 17.59
N ASN A 310 20.20 4.50 16.89
CA ASN A 310 20.20 3.93 15.55
C ASN A 310 21.24 4.60 14.63
N PRO A 311 22.28 3.88 14.17
CA PRO A 311 23.39 4.48 13.43
C PRO A 311 22.97 4.99 12.04
N SER A 312 21.99 4.35 11.41
CA SER A 312 21.43 4.86 10.17
C SER A 312 20.68 6.17 10.40
N ALA A 313 19.92 6.31 11.49
CA ALA A 313 19.28 7.58 11.82
C ALA A 313 20.32 8.68 12.10
N ALA A 314 21.37 8.35 12.86
CA ALA A 314 22.51 9.24 13.10
C ALA A 314 23.14 9.73 11.78
N PHE A 315 23.33 8.84 10.80
CA PHE A 315 23.88 9.19 9.50
C PHE A 315 23.04 10.26 8.78
N TYR A 316 21.72 10.05 8.68
CA TYR A 316 20.85 11.01 7.98
C TYR A 316 20.76 12.34 8.72
N LEU A 317 20.68 12.34 10.05
CA LEU A 317 20.73 13.56 10.86
C LEU A 317 22.05 14.31 10.71
N ALA A 318 23.18 13.59 10.71
CA ALA A 318 24.50 14.18 10.53
C ALA A 318 24.62 14.90 9.18
N MET A 319 24.08 14.29 8.12
CA MET A 319 24.03 14.90 6.79
C MET A 319 23.18 16.19 6.79
N ASP A 320 22.07 16.20 7.52
CA ASP A 320 21.19 17.38 7.63
C ASP A 320 21.82 18.49 8.47
N TYR A 321 22.40 18.18 9.63
CA TYR A 321 23.14 19.14 10.46
C TYR A 321 24.34 19.73 9.74
N LYS A 322 25.07 18.91 8.97
CA LYS A 322 26.19 19.39 8.16
C LYS A 322 25.71 20.38 7.08
N LYS A 323 24.57 20.12 6.44
CA LYS A 323 23.98 21.03 5.45
C LYS A 323 23.57 22.37 6.07
N GLN A 324 23.15 22.35 7.34
CA GLN A 324 22.82 23.53 8.14
C GLN A 324 24.04 24.16 8.83
N GLU A 325 25.27 23.71 8.50
CA GLU A 325 26.54 24.20 9.08
C GLU A 325 26.68 23.98 10.60
N HIS A 326 25.82 23.14 11.21
CA HIS A 326 25.95 22.68 12.58
C HIS A 326 27.01 21.55 12.68
N PHE A 327 28.26 21.89 12.40
CA PHE A 327 29.35 20.92 12.24
C PHE A 327 29.64 20.09 13.49
N GLU A 328 29.54 20.67 14.68
CA GLU A 328 29.79 19.95 15.95
C GLU A 328 28.81 18.80 16.14
N ARG A 329 27.50 19.05 15.96
CA ARG A 329 26.45 18.02 16.01
C ARG A 329 26.60 16.99 14.89
N ALA A 330 26.98 17.44 13.70
CA ALA A 330 27.22 16.53 12.58
C ALA A 330 28.39 15.58 12.87
N ILE A 331 29.49 16.07 13.45
CA ILE A 331 30.65 15.25 13.81
C ILE A 331 30.25 14.17 14.82
N SER A 332 29.57 14.54 15.92
CA SER A 332 29.19 13.55 16.96
C SER A 332 28.33 12.42 16.39
N LEU A 333 27.40 12.73 15.50
CA LEU A 333 26.52 11.73 14.88
C LEU A 333 27.23 10.89 13.80
N PHE A 334 28.13 11.50 13.02
CA PHE A 334 28.98 10.74 12.09
C PHE A 334 29.93 9.80 12.84
N GLU A 335 30.38 10.14 14.05
CA GLU A 335 31.21 9.26 14.87
C GLU A 335 30.43 8.03 15.36
N VAL A 336 29.18 8.21 15.81
CA VAL A 336 28.29 7.07 16.13
C VAL A 336 28.12 6.17 14.90
N THR A 337 27.84 6.77 13.74
CA THR A 337 27.67 6.02 12.49
C THR A 337 28.96 5.29 12.08
N LEU A 338 30.11 5.91 12.31
CA LEU A 338 31.42 5.33 11.98
C LEU A 338 31.77 4.11 12.83
N GLU A 339 31.26 4.05 14.05
CA GLU A 339 31.49 2.94 14.98
C GLU A 339 30.49 1.79 14.76
N TYR A 340 29.20 2.12 14.63
CA TYR A 340 28.11 1.13 14.68
C TYR A 340 27.33 0.96 13.37
N GLY A 341 27.55 1.80 12.36
CA GLY A 341 26.82 1.76 11.09
C GLY A 341 27.22 0.60 10.18
N THR A 342 26.46 0.42 9.09
CA THR A 342 26.85 -0.53 8.03
C THR A 342 28.18 -0.12 7.40
N PRO A 343 28.96 -1.03 6.77
CA PRO A 343 30.23 -0.68 6.13
C PRO A 343 30.12 0.50 5.15
N ARG A 344 28.98 0.60 4.44
CA ARG A 344 28.66 1.74 3.57
C ARG A 344 28.56 3.05 4.35
N GLU A 345 27.77 3.07 5.43
CA GLU A 345 27.53 4.26 6.24
C GLU A 345 28.79 4.67 7.00
N GLN A 346 29.59 3.71 7.49
CA GLN A 346 30.90 3.96 8.08
C GLN A 346 31.83 4.65 7.09
N ARG A 347 31.93 4.13 5.86
CA ARG A 347 32.76 4.76 4.81
C ARG A 347 32.29 6.17 4.48
N GLU A 348 30.98 6.35 4.25
CA GLU A 348 30.42 7.65 3.90
C GLU A 348 30.62 8.66 5.04
N SER A 349 30.40 8.27 6.29
CA SER A 349 30.64 9.09 7.48
C SER A 349 32.11 9.47 7.64
N ALA A 350 33.03 8.52 7.45
CA ALA A 350 34.46 8.79 7.49
C ALA A 350 34.90 9.81 6.41
N ILE A 351 34.32 9.74 5.20
CA ILE A 351 34.58 10.72 4.14
C ILE A 351 34.07 12.11 4.54
N GLU A 352 32.89 12.20 5.15
CA GLU A 352 32.32 13.47 5.59
C GLU A 352 33.08 14.07 6.78
N LEU A 353 33.48 13.26 7.77
CA LEU A 353 34.36 13.67 8.86
C LEU A 353 35.69 14.20 8.31
N ALA A 354 36.31 13.51 7.35
CA ALA A 354 37.53 13.99 6.71
C ALA A 354 37.33 15.36 6.04
N LYS A 355 36.18 15.59 5.37
CA LYS A 355 35.86 16.89 4.77
C LYS A 355 35.71 17.98 5.82
N ILE A 356 34.97 17.73 6.91
CA ILE A 356 34.73 18.71 7.97
C ILE A 356 36.05 19.07 8.66
N HIS A 357 36.86 18.07 9.03
CA HIS A 357 38.16 18.32 9.65
C HIS A 357 39.16 19.03 8.73
N GLU A 358 39.16 18.71 7.42
CA GLU A 358 40.03 19.37 6.45
C GLU A 358 39.62 20.83 6.19
N HIS A 359 38.33 21.06 5.93
CA HIS A 359 37.86 22.34 5.40
C HIS A 359 37.39 23.31 6.48
N GLN A 360 36.71 22.84 7.52
CA GLN A 360 36.12 23.69 8.56
C GLN A 360 37.04 23.81 9.78
N LEU A 361 37.49 22.69 10.35
CA LEU A 361 38.28 22.70 11.59
C LEU A 361 39.79 22.86 11.38
N LYS A 362 40.27 22.72 10.14
CA LYS A 362 41.70 22.74 9.76
C LYS A 362 42.57 21.74 10.55
N LYS A 363 41.97 20.66 11.08
CA LYS A 363 42.66 19.58 11.80
C LYS A 363 43.09 18.52 10.79
N LEU A 364 44.22 18.75 10.11
CA LEU A 364 44.65 17.89 9.00
C LEU A 364 45.01 16.47 9.42
N ASP A 365 45.58 16.26 10.62
CA ASP A 365 45.89 14.93 11.15
C ASP A 365 44.62 14.08 11.30
N GLN A 366 43.58 14.67 11.88
CA GLN A 366 42.27 14.01 12.02
C GLN A 366 41.64 13.74 10.67
N ALA A 367 41.70 14.72 9.75
CA ALA A 367 41.19 14.53 8.39
C ALA A 367 41.88 13.35 7.67
N TYR A 368 43.20 13.22 7.83
CA TYR A 368 43.95 12.09 7.28
C TYR A 368 43.53 10.76 7.91
N LEU A 369 43.40 10.71 9.25
CA LEU A 369 42.96 9.51 9.97
C LEU A 369 41.58 9.03 9.47
N TYR A 370 40.62 9.92 9.28
CA TYR A 370 39.31 9.53 8.75
C TYR A 370 39.39 9.01 7.30
N THR A 371 40.32 9.47 6.46
CA THR A 371 40.51 8.84 5.14
C THR A 371 41.00 7.40 5.25
N MET A 372 41.84 7.08 6.24
CA MET A 372 42.25 5.68 6.50
C MET A 372 41.07 4.83 6.99
N LYS A 373 40.24 5.38 7.89
CA LYS A 373 39.01 4.70 8.35
C LYS A 373 38.04 4.44 7.18
N ALA A 374 37.92 5.38 6.23
CA ALA A 374 37.09 5.20 5.04
C ALA A 374 37.61 4.06 4.13
N ILE A 375 38.93 3.91 3.98
CA ILE A 375 39.53 2.78 3.24
C ILE A 375 39.20 1.46 3.94
N LYS A 376 39.39 1.38 5.26
CA LYS A 376 39.08 0.18 6.04
C LYS A 376 37.60 -0.23 5.94
N ALA A 377 36.68 0.73 6.01
CA ALA A 377 35.25 0.47 5.85
C ALA A 377 34.90 -0.01 4.43
N LEU A 378 35.52 0.58 3.39
CA LEU A 378 35.37 0.13 2.01
C LEU A 378 35.85 -1.31 1.82
N ASP A 379 36.93 -1.73 2.51
CA ASP A 379 37.43 -3.09 2.44
C ASP A 379 36.42 -4.11 2.97
N SER A 380 35.58 -3.71 3.92
CA SER A 380 34.53 -4.53 4.52
C SER A 380 33.20 -4.50 3.74
N GLU A 381 33.08 -3.68 2.68
CA GLU A 381 31.88 -3.64 1.84
C GLU A 381 31.89 -4.73 0.75
N GLU A 382 30.76 -5.42 0.61
CA GLU A 382 30.48 -6.36 -0.47
C GLU A 382 30.11 -5.60 -1.76
N LEU A 383 31.13 -5.21 -2.52
CA LEU A 383 30.99 -4.52 -3.80
C LEU A 383 31.73 -5.27 -4.90
N LYS A 384 31.21 -5.19 -6.14
CA LYS A 384 31.96 -5.59 -7.34
C LYS A 384 33.30 -4.86 -7.38
N GLN A 385 34.36 -5.57 -7.77
CA GLN A 385 35.74 -5.08 -7.71
C GLN A 385 35.92 -3.72 -8.40
N GLU A 386 35.33 -3.53 -9.58
CA GLU A 386 35.36 -2.26 -10.33
C GLU A 386 34.86 -1.07 -9.48
N ARG A 387 33.67 -1.21 -8.88
CA ARG A 387 33.10 -0.16 -8.00
C ARG A 387 33.94 0.09 -6.76
N LYS A 388 34.58 -0.96 -6.23
CA LYS A 388 35.47 -0.84 -5.07
C LYS A 388 36.72 -0.04 -5.43
N THR A 389 37.32 -0.31 -6.60
CA THR A 389 38.46 0.45 -7.14
C THR A 389 38.11 1.92 -7.34
N ASP A 390 36.99 2.23 -8.02
CA ASP A 390 36.55 3.62 -8.26
C ASP A 390 36.40 4.43 -6.97
N LYS A 391 35.82 3.80 -5.93
CA LYS A 391 35.63 4.45 -4.63
C LYS A 391 36.97 4.61 -3.90
N LEU A 392 37.84 3.61 -3.96
CA LEU A 392 39.17 3.65 -3.35
C LEU A 392 40.02 4.78 -3.94
N GLU A 393 39.99 4.96 -5.26
CA GLU A 393 40.71 6.05 -5.94
C GLU A 393 40.26 7.42 -5.45
N LYS A 394 38.96 7.64 -5.30
CA LYS A 394 38.41 8.91 -4.76
C LYS A 394 38.87 9.17 -3.32
N ILE A 395 38.94 8.13 -2.48
CA ILE A 395 39.42 8.25 -1.10
C ILE A 395 40.93 8.53 -1.09
N LYS A 396 41.73 7.79 -1.88
CA LYS A 396 43.18 7.99 -2.01
C LYS A 396 43.52 9.37 -2.55
N TYR A 397 42.76 9.89 -3.50
CA TYR A 397 42.93 11.24 -4.03
C TYR A 397 42.81 12.29 -2.90
N ARG A 398 41.79 12.17 -2.04
CA ARG A 398 41.62 13.04 -0.87
C ARG A 398 42.76 12.86 0.14
N MET A 399 43.11 11.62 0.46
CA MET A 399 44.21 11.29 1.40
C MET A 399 45.54 11.92 0.94
N ASN A 400 45.90 11.76 -0.34
CA ASN A 400 47.11 12.34 -0.93
C ASN A 400 47.07 13.88 -0.96
N ARG A 401 45.88 14.48 -1.16
CA ARG A 401 45.70 15.92 -1.07
C ARG A 401 45.93 16.44 0.36
N ILE A 402 45.37 15.77 1.36
CA ILE A 402 45.56 16.13 2.78
C ILE A 402 47.02 15.97 3.18
N SER A 403 47.66 14.85 2.82
CA SER A 403 49.08 14.62 3.11
C SER A 403 49.98 15.72 2.54
N ARG A 404 49.71 16.20 1.32
CA ARG A 404 50.43 17.34 0.73
C ARG A 404 50.23 18.65 1.49
N LYS A 405 49.05 18.87 2.09
CA LYS A 405 48.78 20.05 2.94
C LYS A 405 49.49 19.98 4.28
N MET A 406 49.68 18.78 4.84
CA MET A 406 50.40 18.59 6.11
C MET A 406 51.91 18.81 6.00
N ARG A 407 52.48 18.66 4.80
CA ARG A 407 53.90 18.89 4.51
C ARG A 407 54.24 20.35 4.18
N LYS A 408 53.22 21.20 4.05
CA LYS A 408 53.35 22.64 3.84
C LYS A 408 53.10 23.33 5.17
#